data_AF-A0A6J3KWS5-F1
#
_entry.id   AF-A0A6J3KWS5-F1
#
_cell.length_a   1.000
_cell.length_b   1.000
_cell.length_c   1.000
_cell.angle_alpha   90.00
_cell.angle_beta   90.00
_cell.angle_gamma   90.00
#
_symmetry.space_group_name_H-M   'P 1'
#
loop_
_entity.id
_entity.type
_entity.pdbx_description
1 polymer ?
#
loop_
_entity_poly.entity_id
_entity_poly.type
_entity_poly.pdbx_seq_one_letter_code
_entity_poly.pdbx_strand_id
1 'polypeptide(L)'
;MVPQDRAGTNLMGKFTQSVRRIVQDVKDEGTSSGQTKEEVIETNERLRIVRIRLDGSYEIAKRALVELMCKYTDSKQVRNVFQRYNLLKLMIKDVIKLETQYWTLVDIPKQEKQETVPAFVLRACSIMEKTHKSGEGVKTSARLAEEADTKRERIERLESMTTAQIEAENTQMTNDLYRLLKKYTGLRNLIRDLKEEYNSSKVYPIFPRYPILKDMIKDIMHNPDYMEVCHEVDQA
;
A
#
# COMPACT_ATOMS: atom_id res chain seq x y z
N MET A 1 -38.18 -54.42 -10.46
CA MET A 1 -37.21 -53.66 -11.29
C MET A 1 -37.71 -52.22 -11.30
N VAL A 2 -37.06 -51.35 -10.52
CA VAL A 2 -37.50 -49.97 -10.22
C VAL A 2 -36.89 -49.00 -11.23
N PRO A 3 -37.61 -47.99 -11.76
CA PRO A 3 -36.99 -46.92 -12.52
C PRO A 3 -36.45 -45.83 -11.58
N GLN A 4 -35.28 -45.34 -11.98
CA GLN A 4 -34.41 -44.37 -11.34
C GLN A 4 -34.89 -42.95 -11.67
N ASP A 5 -35.26 -42.16 -10.66
CA ASP A 5 -35.59 -40.74 -10.85
C ASP A 5 -34.42 -39.84 -10.44
N ARG A 6 -33.97 -39.01 -11.39
CA ARG A 6 -32.80 -38.13 -11.28
C ARG A 6 -33.17 -36.87 -10.50
N ALA A 7 -32.58 -36.68 -9.32
CA ALA A 7 -32.60 -35.41 -8.60
C ALA A 7 -31.75 -34.36 -9.34
N GLY A 8 -32.40 -33.49 -10.12
CA GLY A 8 -31.77 -32.29 -10.69
C GLY A 8 -31.48 -31.26 -9.61
N THR A 9 -30.20 -30.98 -9.36
CA THR A 9 -29.76 -29.97 -8.38
C THR A 9 -29.97 -28.56 -8.92
N ASN A 10 -30.87 -27.80 -8.28
CA ASN A 10 -31.11 -26.36 -8.52
C ASN A 10 -29.93 -25.50 -8.02
N LEU A 11 -28.84 -25.43 -8.78
CA LEU A 11 -27.71 -24.54 -8.49
C LEU A 11 -28.06 -23.05 -8.71
N MET A 12 -28.92 -22.73 -9.67
CA MET A 12 -29.26 -21.35 -10.04
C MET A 12 -30.00 -20.59 -8.91
N GLY A 13 -30.81 -21.30 -8.12
CA GLY A 13 -31.54 -20.73 -6.98
C GLY A 13 -30.62 -20.37 -5.81
N LYS A 14 -29.53 -21.11 -5.60
CA LYS A 14 -28.57 -20.86 -4.51
C LYS A 14 -27.66 -19.68 -4.82
N PHE A 15 -27.22 -19.52 -6.07
CA PHE A 15 -26.44 -18.35 -6.48
C PHE A 15 -27.23 -17.04 -6.38
N THR A 16 -28.51 -17.06 -6.81
CA THR A 16 -29.36 -15.86 -6.74
C THR A 16 -29.77 -15.51 -5.31
N GLN A 17 -29.96 -16.48 -4.41
CA GLN A 17 -30.15 -16.24 -2.98
C GLN A 17 -28.89 -15.72 -2.29
N SER A 18 -27.71 -16.27 -2.59
CA SER A 18 -26.46 -15.77 -2.04
C SER A 18 -26.16 -14.34 -2.49
N VAL A 19 -26.41 -14.00 -3.75
CA VAL A 19 -26.32 -12.61 -4.24
C VAL A 19 -27.35 -11.72 -3.55
N ARG A 20 -28.60 -12.16 -3.37
CA ARG A 20 -29.60 -11.38 -2.61
C ARG A 20 -29.19 -11.17 -1.15
N ARG A 21 -28.57 -12.16 -0.49
CA ARG A 21 -28.02 -11.99 0.87
C ARG A 21 -26.90 -10.96 0.89
N ILE A 22 -25.93 -11.07 -0.01
CA ILE A 22 -24.83 -10.10 -0.11
C ILE A 22 -25.36 -8.69 -0.39
N VAL A 23 -26.35 -8.56 -1.28
CA VAL A 23 -27.00 -7.27 -1.59
C VAL A 23 -27.83 -6.75 -0.39
N GLN A 24 -28.37 -7.62 0.45
CA GLN A 24 -29.09 -7.25 1.67
C GLN A 24 -28.13 -6.87 2.80
N ASP A 25 -26.99 -7.56 2.92
CA ASP A 25 -25.91 -7.26 3.88
C ASP A 25 -25.22 -5.92 3.55
N VAL A 26 -25.24 -5.49 2.29
CA VAL A 26 -24.83 -4.13 1.85
C VAL A 26 -25.91 -3.08 2.12
N LYS A 27 -27.16 -3.49 2.37
CA LYS A 27 -28.32 -2.59 2.53
C LYS A 27 -28.66 -2.29 3.99
N ASP A 28 -28.10 -3.01 4.95
CA ASP A 28 -28.27 -2.77 6.40
C ASP A 28 -27.28 -1.73 6.98
N GLU A 29 -26.46 -1.07 6.16
CA GLU A 29 -25.64 0.09 6.56
C GLU A 29 -26.44 1.40 6.68
N GLY A 30 -27.65 1.33 7.25
CA GLY A 30 -28.51 2.47 7.57
C GLY A 30 -28.69 2.73 9.06
N THR A 31 -27.97 2.00 9.92
CA THR A 31 -28.00 2.22 11.37
C THR A 31 -26.89 3.20 11.72
N SER A 32 -27.23 4.42 12.15
CA SER A 32 -26.26 5.39 12.68
C SER A 32 -25.28 4.64 13.60
N SER A 33 -23.98 4.78 13.38
CA SER A 33 -22.92 4.04 14.10
C SER A 33 -22.96 4.20 15.64
N GLY A 34 -23.81 5.11 16.13
CA GLY A 34 -23.88 5.55 17.51
C GLY A 34 -22.78 6.55 17.87
N GLN A 35 -21.88 6.86 16.93
CA GLN A 35 -20.80 7.81 17.13
C GLN A 35 -21.31 9.25 17.11
N THR A 36 -20.66 10.09 17.91
CA THR A 36 -20.91 11.54 17.89
C THR A 36 -20.35 12.16 16.61
N LYS A 37 -20.87 13.34 16.23
CA LYS A 37 -20.38 14.03 15.02
C LYS A 37 -18.89 14.33 15.13
N GLU A 38 -18.43 14.69 16.33
CA GLU A 38 -17.04 14.96 16.66
C GLU A 38 -16.15 13.72 16.42
N GLU A 39 -16.59 12.53 16.85
CA GLU A 39 -15.85 11.26 16.64
C GLU A 39 -15.73 10.89 15.15
N VAL A 40 -16.79 11.12 14.37
CA VAL A 40 -16.80 10.85 12.94
C VAL A 40 -15.89 11.85 12.20
N ILE A 41 -15.85 13.12 12.63
CA ILE A 41 -14.93 14.15 12.13
C ILE A 41 -13.48 13.77 12.47
N GLU A 42 -13.20 13.36 13.70
CA GLU A 42 -11.87 12.94 14.13
C GLU A 42 -11.38 11.76 13.27
N THR A 43 -12.24 10.76 13.06
CA THR A 43 -11.94 9.63 12.19
C THR A 43 -11.62 10.09 10.76
N ASN A 44 -12.38 11.05 10.22
CA ASN A 44 -12.15 11.59 8.88
C ASN A 44 -10.74 12.21 8.77
N GLU A 45 -10.35 13.06 9.73
CA GLU A 45 -9.04 13.70 9.72
C GLU A 45 -7.90 12.68 9.86
N ARG A 46 -8.06 11.67 10.72
CA ARG A 46 -7.08 10.58 10.87
C ARG A 46 -6.86 9.82 9.56
N LEU A 47 -7.95 9.43 8.89
CA LEU A 47 -7.88 8.76 7.59
C LEU A 47 -7.18 9.65 6.55
N ARG A 48 -7.50 10.94 6.48
CA ARG A 48 -6.88 11.87 5.51
C ARG A 48 -5.39 12.06 5.72
N ILE A 49 -4.96 12.31 6.95
CA ILE A 49 -3.53 12.50 7.27
C ILE A 49 -2.73 11.25 6.89
N VAL A 50 -3.26 10.08 7.25
CA VAL A 50 -2.60 8.80 6.98
C VAL A 50 -2.57 8.52 5.48
N ARG A 51 -3.63 8.83 4.75
CA ARG A 51 -3.68 8.70 3.29
C ARG A 51 -2.58 9.51 2.62
N ILE A 52 -2.46 10.80 2.92
CA ILE A 52 -1.44 11.69 2.33
C ILE A 52 -0.04 11.13 2.59
N ARG A 53 0.22 10.69 3.82
CA ARG A 53 1.54 10.17 4.16
C ARG A 53 1.83 8.83 3.47
N LEU A 54 0.86 7.92 3.48
CA LEU A 54 1.01 6.60 2.87
C LEU A 54 1.22 6.71 1.37
N ASP A 55 0.52 7.62 0.72
CA ASP A 55 0.68 7.95 -0.70
C ASP A 55 2.11 8.42 -1.00
N GLY A 56 2.66 9.32 -0.17
CA GLY A 56 4.06 9.74 -0.27
C GLY A 56 5.05 8.57 -0.11
N SER A 57 4.85 7.71 0.89
CA SER A 57 5.69 6.51 1.07
C SER A 57 5.58 5.53 -0.09
N TYR A 58 4.36 5.34 -0.63
CA TYR A 58 4.10 4.53 -1.82
C TYR A 58 4.83 5.07 -3.05
N GLU A 59 4.72 6.37 -3.33
CA GLU A 59 5.37 7.01 -4.47
C GLU A 59 6.90 6.95 -4.40
N ILE A 60 7.48 7.02 -3.20
CA ILE A 60 8.92 6.81 -3.00
C ILE A 60 9.33 5.38 -3.36
N ALA A 61 8.60 4.38 -2.85
CA ALA A 61 8.89 2.97 -3.13
C ALA A 61 8.71 2.65 -4.63
N LYS A 62 7.60 3.09 -5.22
CA LYS A 62 7.28 2.96 -6.65
C LYS A 62 8.39 3.54 -7.52
N ARG A 63 8.77 4.80 -7.28
CA ARG A 63 9.82 5.48 -8.06
C ARG A 63 11.15 4.75 -7.98
N ALA A 64 11.55 4.29 -6.80
CA ALA A 64 12.81 3.58 -6.63
C ALA A 64 12.84 2.25 -7.39
N LEU A 65 11.73 1.50 -7.40
CA LEU A 65 11.62 0.24 -8.15
C LEU A 65 11.55 0.48 -9.66
N VAL A 66 10.84 1.52 -10.12
CA VAL A 66 10.84 1.92 -11.54
C VAL A 66 12.23 2.37 -11.99
N GLU A 67 12.93 3.17 -11.19
CA GLU A 67 14.28 3.65 -11.50
C GLU A 67 15.31 2.49 -11.52
N LEU A 68 15.20 1.53 -10.60
CA LEU A 68 15.97 0.28 -10.64
C LEU A 68 15.82 -0.41 -12.00
N MET A 69 14.59 -0.41 -12.51
CA MET A 69 14.27 -1.08 -13.76
C MET A 69 14.78 -0.36 -15.01
N CYS A 70 14.67 0.95 -15.05
CA CYS A 70 15.30 1.76 -16.09
C CYS A 70 16.81 1.53 -16.11
N LYS A 71 17.48 1.68 -14.95
CA LYS A 71 18.93 1.46 -14.80
C LYS A 71 19.36 0.04 -15.20
N TYR A 72 18.57 -0.98 -14.84
CA TYR A 72 18.87 -2.36 -15.23
C TYR A 72 18.78 -2.57 -16.74
N THR A 73 17.76 -2.01 -17.38
CA THR A 73 17.58 -2.07 -18.83
C THR A 73 18.75 -1.40 -19.54
N ASP A 74 19.13 -0.20 -19.13
CA ASP A 74 20.28 0.54 -19.68
C ASP A 74 21.60 -0.22 -19.48
N SER A 75 21.78 -0.88 -18.33
CA SER A 75 22.98 -1.66 -18.04
C SER A 75 23.25 -2.77 -19.05
N LYS A 76 22.23 -3.24 -19.79
CA LYS A 76 22.39 -4.29 -20.82
C LYS A 76 23.30 -3.85 -21.96
N GLN A 77 23.46 -2.55 -22.20
CA GLN A 77 24.37 -2.00 -23.21
C GLN A 77 25.85 -2.07 -22.80
N VAL A 78 26.14 -2.27 -21.51
CA VAL A 78 27.52 -2.33 -20.99
C VAL A 78 28.13 -3.71 -21.25
N ARG A 79 29.08 -3.77 -22.18
CA ARG A 79 29.79 -5.00 -22.56
C ARG A 79 30.75 -5.51 -21.48
N ASN A 80 31.37 -4.61 -20.73
CA ASN A 80 32.33 -4.98 -19.68
C ASN A 80 31.58 -5.50 -18.44
N VAL A 81 31.79 -6.79 -18.15
CA VAL A 81 31.08 -7.48 -17.05
C VAL A 81 31.42 -6.90 -15.67
N PHE A 82 32.66 -6.45 -15.44
CA PHE A 82 33.05 -5.84 -14.16
C PHE A 82 32.40 -4.48 -13.95
N GLN A 83 32.33 -3.66 -15.00
CA GLN A 83 31.63 -2.38 -14.96
C GLN A 83 30.13 -2.60 -14.73
N ARG A 84 29.53 -3.52 -15.50
CA ARG A 84 28.10 -3.85 -15.35
C ARG A 84 27.80 -4.41 -13.96
N TYR A 85 28.63 -5.29 -13.41
CA TYR A 85 28.51 -5.78 -12.03
C TYR A 85 28.46 -4.62 -11.02
N ASN A 86 29.34 -3.63 -11.16
CA ASN A 86 29.32 -2.45 -10.29
C ASN A 86 28.03 -1.64 -10.44
N LEU A 87 27.49 -1.47 -11.65
CA LEU A 87 26.21 -0.82 -11.87
C LEU A 87 25.06 -1.57 -11.18
N LEU A 88 24.97 -2.90 -11.34
CA LEU A 88 23.95 -3.73 -10.70
C LEU A 88 24.00 -3.59 -9.17
N LYS A 89 25.21 -3.61 -8.60
CA LYS A 89 25.42 -3.40 -7.18
C LYS A 89 24.94 -2.02 -6.73
N LEU A 90 25.24 -0.96 -7.49
CA LEU A 90 24.86 0.41 -7.14
C LEU A 90 23.34 0.61 -7.18
N MET A 91 22.67 0.15 -8.24
CA MET A 91 21.21 0.30 -8.36
C MET A 91 20.46 -0.48 -7.28
N ILE A 92 20.92 -1.69 -6.91
CA ILE A 92 20.34 -2.43 -5.77
C ILE A 92 20.58 -1.67 -4.46
N LYS A 93 21.79 -1.14 -4.24
CA LYS A 93 22.10 -0.32 -3.06
C LYS A 93 21.21 0.92 -2.96
N ASP A 94 20.88 1.54 -4.08
CA ASP A 94 19.98 2.69 -4.14
C ASP A 94 18.55 2.36 -3.68
N VAL A 95 18.06 1.15 -3.92
CA VAL A 95 16.73 0.73 -3.48
C VAL A 95 16.76 0.31 -2.00
N ILE A 96 17.68 -0.58 -1.62
CA ILE A 96 17.70 -1.15 -0.26
C ILE A 96 18.07 -0.12 0.83
N LYS A 97 18.62 1.05 0.47
CA LYS A 97 18.84 2.15 1.42
C LYS A 97 17.51 2.67 1.99
N LEU A 98 16.42 2.56 1.23
CA LEU A 98 15.08 2.96 1.70
C LEU A 98 14.62 2.10 2.89
N GLU A 99 14.97 0.81 2.91
CA GLU A 99 14.67 -0.10 4.03
C GLU A 99 15.53 0.17 5.28
N THR A 100 16.50 1.09 5.20
CA THR A 100 17.22 1.60 6.37
C THR A 100 16.65 2.93 6.87
N GLN A 101 15.74 3.54 6.10
CA GLN A 101 15.05 4.79 6.45
C GLN A 101 13.66 4.47 7.01
N TYR A 102 13.61 4.00 8.25
CA TYR A 102 12.39 3.48 8.91
C TYR A 102 11.22 4.48 8.99
N TRP A 103 11.51 5.79 8.90
CA TRP A 103 10.49 6.85 8.85
C TRP A 103 9.87 7.03 7.45
N THR A 104 10.64 6.72 6.40
CA THR A 104 10.24 6.83 4.98
C THR A 104 9.37 5.64 4.57
N LEU A 105 9.79 4.41 4.92
CA LEU A 105 9.06 3.17 4.62
C LEU A 105 8.56 2.50 5.90
N VAL A 106 7.49 3.07 6.48
CA VAL A 106 6.83 2.54 7.69
C VAL A 106 6.41 1.09 7.48
N ASP A 107 6.77 0.21 8.40
CA ASP A 107 6.30 -1.17 8.40
C ASP A 107 4.88 -1.26 8.96
N ILE A 108 3.99 -1.90 8.21
CA ILE A 108 2.58 -2.07 8.58
C ILE A 108 2.31 -3.58 8.62
N PRO A 109 2.09 -4.17 9.81
CA PRO A 109 1.84 -5.60 9.93
C PRO A 109 0.58 -5.99 9.16
N LYS A 110 0.61 -7.15 8.51
CA LYS A 110 -0.50 -7.67 7.70
C LYS A 110 -1.82 -7.70 8.48
N GLN A 111 -2.93 -7.62 7.76
CA GLN A 111 -4.27 -7.80 8.32
C GLN A 111 -4.40 -9.20 8.91
N GLU A 112 -4.92 -9.30 10.13
CA GLU A 112 -5.18 -10.60 10.76
C GLU A 112 -6.45 -11.23 10.18
N LYS A 113 -6.54 -12.57 10.16
CA LYS A 113 -7.66 -13.28 9.51
C LYS A 113 -9.05 -12.91 10.07
N GLN A 114 -9.11 -12.53 11.34
CA GLN A 114 -10.36 -12.16 12.03
C GLN A 114 -10.58 -10.64 12.07
N GLU A 115 -9.60 -9.85 11.63
CA GLU A 115 -9.66 -8.39 11.67
C GLU A 115 -10.49 -7.86 10.49
N THR A 116 -11.47 -7.02 10.79
CA THR A 116 -12.26 -6.36 9.75
C THR A 116 -11.41 -5.32 9.00
N VAL A 117 -11.79 -4.98 7.76
CA VAL A 117 -11.06 -3.98 6.97
C VAL A 117 -10.98 -2.62 7.69
N PRO A 118 -12.07 -2.07 8.27
CA PRO A 118 -11.99 -0.82 9.02
C PRO A 118 -11.05 -0.90 10.22
N ALA A 119 -11.08 -1.99 10.99
CA ALA A 119 -10.20 -2.18 12.14
C ALA A 119 -8.73 -2.19 11.72
N PHE A 120 -8.41 -2.91 10.62
CA PHE A 120 -7.07 -2.94 10.04
C PHE A 120 -6.59 -1.56 9.59
N VAL A 121 -7.42 -0.81 8.88
CA VAL A 121 -7.07 0.54 8.42
C VAL A 121 -6.82 1.48 9.60
N LEU A 122 -7.68 1.45 10.63
CA LEU A 122 -7.48 2.26 11.83
C LEU A 122 -6.22 1.88 12.62
N ARG A 123 -5.87 0.58 12.67
CA ARG A 123 -4.60 0.12 13.22
C ARG A 123 -3.41 0.66 12.42
N ALA A 124 -3.47 0.62 11.10
CA ALA A 124 -2.46 1.21 10.24
C ALA A 124 -2.33 2.73 10.46
N CYS A 125 -3.46 3.44 10.63
CA CYS A 125 -3.47 4.86 11.00
C CYS A 125 -2.69 5.09 12.31
N SER A 126 -2.99 4.33 13.36
CA SER A 126 -2.29 4.46 14.65
C SER A 126 -0.79 4.16 14.57
N ILE A 127 -0.38 3.20 13.75
CA ILE A 127 1.06 2.91 13.53
C ILE A 127 1.72 4.09 12.84
N MET A 128 1.12 4.60 11.75
CA MET A 128 1.67 5.73 11.02
C MET A 128 1.72 6.97 11.90
N GLU A 129 0.67 7.33 12.63
CA GLU A 129 0.68 8.47 13.56
C GLU A 129 1.85 8.42 14.57
N LYS A 130 2.17 7.24 15.11
CA LYS A 130 3.30 7.04 16.03
C LYS A 130 4.65 7.25 15.32
N THR A 131 4.82 6.67 14.13
CA THR A 131 6.08 6.80 13.37
C THR A 131 6.28 8.20 12.77
N HIS A 132 5.21 8.98 12.58
CA HIS A 132 5.29 10.34 12.01
C HIS A 132 6.04 11.30 12.93
N LYS A 133 5.69 11.29 14.22
CA LYS A 133 6.27 12.19 15.23
C LYS A 133 7.79 12.01 15.39
N SER A 134 8.32 10.85 15.02
CA SER A 134 9.75 10.55 15.09
C SER A 134 10.55 10.97 13.85
N GLY A 135 9.88 11.38 12.75
CA GLY A 135 10.53 11.72 11.48
C GLY A 135 10.34 13.17 11.02
N GLU A 136 9.54 13.98 11.73
CA GLU A 136 9.39 15.41 11.42
C GLU A 136 10.69 16.15 11.75
N GLY A 137 11.42 16.56 10.70
CA GLY A 137 12.46 17.58 10.83
C GLY A 137 11.87 18.95 11.21
N VAL A 138 12.73 19.94 11.43
CA VAL A 138 12.29 21.30 11.78
C VAL A 138 11.46 21.90 10.64
N LYS A 139 10.14 21.95 10.81
CA LYS A 139 9.22 22.64 9.90
C LYS A 139 9.38 24.15 10.08
N THR A 140 9.33 24.91 8.99
CA THR A 140 9.29 26.38 9.06
C THR A 140 7.95 26.83 9.63
N SER A 141 7.93 27.96 10.35
CA SER A 141 6.71 28.54 10.92
C SER A 141 5.62 28.78 9.87
N ALA A 142 6.00 29.19 8.66
CA ALA A 142 5.10 29.35 7.53
C ALA A 142 4.39 28.05 7.12
N ARG A 143 5.11 26.93 7.07
CA ARG A 143 4.54 25.63 6.70
C ARG A 143 3.59 25.08 7.76
N LEU A 144 3.90 25.33 9.03
CA LEU A 144 3.00 24.98 10.15
C LEU A 144 1.70 25.79 10.12
N ALA A 145 1.78 27.08 9.78
CA ALA A 145 0.60 27.93 9.63
C ALA A 145 -0.29 27.47 8.46
N GLU A 146 0.29 27.17 7.30
CA GLU A 146 -0.44 26.65 6.14
C GLU A 146 -1.12 25.29 6.43
N GLU A 147 -0.42 24.37 7.12
CA GLU A 147 -0.99 23.10 7.56
C GLU A 147 -2.15 23.29 8.56
N ALA A 148 -2.07 24.30 9.43
CA ALA A 148 -3.12 24.63 10.38
C ALA A 148 -4.34 25.26 9.70
N ASP A 149 -4.14 26.16 8.74
CA ASP A 149 -5.22 26.81 8.00
C ASP A 149 -5.96 25.79 7.12
N THR A 150 -5.25 24.96 6.37
CA THR A 150 -5.88 23.87 5.59
C THR A 150 -6.61 22.86 6.48
N LYS A 151 -6.10 22.59 7.68
CA LYS A 151 -6.82 21.76 8.66
C LYS A 151 -8.11 22.44 9.11
N ARG A 152 -8.06 23.73 9.41
CA ARG A 152 -9.23 24.50 9.86
C ARG A 152 -10.33 24.53 8.80
N GLU A 153 -9.98 24.85 7.55
CA GLU A 153 -10.93 24.87 6.42
C GLU A 153 -11.62 23.49 6.23
N ARG A 154 -10.86 22.41 6.40
CA ARG A 154 -11.42 21.05 6.31
C ARG A 154 -12.41 20.75 7.43
N ILE A 155 -12.09 21.14 8.67
CA ILE A 155 -12.98 20.95 9.83
C ILE A 155 -14.26 21.75 9.64
N GLU A 156 -14.15 23.02 9.23
CA GLU A 156 -15.32 23.88 8.98
C GLU A 156 -16.24 23.31 7.89
N ARG A 157 -15.67 22.76 6.81
CA ARG A 157 -16.43 22.02 5.79
C ARG A 157 -17.16 20.82 6.41
N LEU A 158 -16.49 20.00 7.22
CA LEU A 158 -17.08 18.83 7.85
C LEU A 158 -18.17 19.20 8.87
N GLU A 159 -18.01 20.31 9.60
CA GLU A 159 -19.02 20.84 10.51
C GLU A 159 -20.30 21.26 9.78
N SER A 160 -20.21 21.67 8.51
CA SER A 160 -21.39 21.98 7.68
C SER A 160 -22.13 20.73 7.16
N MET A 161 -21.55 19.54 7.26
CA MET A 161 -22.13 18.28 6.77
C MET A 161 -22.96 17.56 7.84
N THR A 162 -23.82 16.64 7.42
CA THR A 162 -24.51 15.73 8.35
C THR A 162 -23.59 14.57 8.77
N THR A 163 -23.80 14.01 9.96
CA THR A 163 -23.03 12.86 10.44
C THR A 163 -23.00 11.72 9.43
N ALA A 164 -24.15 11.38 8.84
CA ALA A 164 -24.26 10.33 7.83
C ALA A 164 -23.42 10.60 6.56
N GLN A 165 -23.30 11.86 6.13
CA GLN A 165 -22.45 12.22 5.00
C GLN A 165 -20.96 12.02 5.33
N ILE A 166 -20.54 12.35 6.55
CA ILE A 166 -19.15 12.17 6.98
C ILE A 166 -18.83 10.67 7.18
N GLU A 167 -19.78 9.88 7.70
CA GLU A 167 -19.66 8.42 7.80
C GLU A 167 -19.50 7.77 6.42
N ALA A 168 -20.26 8.23 5.42
CA ALA A 168 -20.10 7.79 4.03
C ALA A 168 -18.73 8.15 3.46
N GLU A 169 -18.23 9.38 3.69
CA GLU A 169 -16.85 9.77 3.32
C GLU A 169 -15.81 8.88 4.01
N ASN A 170 -15.98 8.60 5.30
CA ASN A 170 -15.06 7.76 6.08
C ASN A 170 -15.02 6.33 5.55
N THR A 171 -16.18 5.78 5.18
CA THR A 171 -16.30 4.44 4.60
C THR A 171 -15.57 4.37 3.26
N GLN A 172 -15.79 5.36 2.39
CA GLN A 172 -15.09 5.45 1.11
C GLN A 172 -13.56 5.57 1.31
N MET A 173 -13.12 6.48 2.18
CA MET A 173 -11.69 6.67 2.47
C MET A 173 -11.05 5.44 3.09
N THR A 174 -11.77 4.71 3.94
CA THR A 174 -11.31 3.43 4.52
C THR A 174 -11.04 2.42 3.42
N ASN A 175 -11.96 2.28 2.46
CA ASN A 175 -11.78 1.38 1.33
C ASN A 175 -10.61 1.80 0.42
N ASP A 176 -10.45 3.09 0.17
CA ASP A 176 -9.35 3.61 -0.65
C ASP A 176 -7.99 3.42 0.04
N LEU A 177 -7.92 3.71 1.33
CA LEU A 177 -6.74 3.44 2.16
C LEU A 177 -6.39 1.96 2.20
N TYR A 178 -7.39 1.07 2.30
CA TYR A 178 -7.14 -0.36 2.28
C TYR A 178 -6.45 -0.82 0.99
N ARG A 179 -6.91 -0.32 -0.17
CA ARG A 179 -6.29 -0.60 -1.47
C ARG A 179 -4.87 -0.05 -1.54
N LEU A 180 -4.67 1.20 -1.10
CA LEU A 180 -3.34 1.83 -1.07
C LEU A 180 -2.37 1.07 -0.14
N LEU A 181 -2.83 0.64 1.03
CA LEU A 181 -2.06 -0.19 1.97
C LEU A 181 -1.60 -1.49 1.33
N LYS A 182 -2.47 -2.17 0.56
CA LYS A 182 -2.07 -3.39 -0.16
C LYS A 182 -0.97 -3.12 -1.18
N LYS A 183 -1.13 -2.10 -2.03
CA LYS A 183 -0.10 -1.72 -3.01
C LYS A 183 1.22 -1.35 -2.35
N TYR A 184 1.17 -0.48 -1.35
CA TYR A 184 2.35 -0.07 -0.59
C TYR A 184 3.07 -1.24 0.08
N THR A 185 2.33 -2.11 0.78
CA THR A 185 2.91 -3.27 1.46
C THR A 185 3.53 -4.26 0.47
N GLY A 186 2.94 -4.44 -0.72
CA GLY A 186 3.53 -5.21 -1.81
C GLY A 186 4.92 -4.67 -2.19
N LEU A 187 5.00 -3.39 -2.58
CA LEU A 187 6.27 -2.76 -2.95
C LEU A 187 7.30 -2.77 -1.80
N ARG A 188 6.87 -2.51 -0.56
CA ARG A 188 7.74 -2.55 0.62
C ARG A 188 8.35 -3.95 0.83
N ASN A 189 7.55 -5.01 0.66
CA ASN A 189 8.07 -6.37 0.75
C ASN A 189 9.14 -6.64 -0.30
N LEU A 190 8.96 -6.21 -1.55
CA LEU A 190 9.98 -6.34 -2.60
C LEU A 190 11.31 -5.68 -2.20
N ILE A 191 11.24 -4.47 -1.62
CA ILE A 191 12.42 -3.74 -1.17
C ILE A 191 13.10 -4.46 0.01
N ARG A 192 12.33 -4.99 0.96
CA ARG A 192 12.86 -5.77 2.10
C ARG A 192 13.52 -7.05 1.63
N ASP A 193 12.85 -7.82 0.80
CA ASP A 193 13.33 -9.12 0.33
C ASP A 193 14.59 -8.92 -0.52
N LEU A 194 14.63 -7.88 -1.38
CA LEU A 194 15.84 -7.46 -2.11
C LEU A 194 17.02 -7.15 -1.17
N LYS A 195 16.78 -6.49 -0.02
CA LYS A 195 17.84 -6.21 0.97
C LYS A 195 18.37 -7.49 1.60
N GLU A 196 17.49 -8.40 1.98
CA GLU A 196 17.85 -9.68 2.60
C GLU A 196 18.68 -10.53 1.63
N GLU A 197 18.21 -10.67 0.40
CA GLU A 197 18.92 -11.39 -0.66
C GLU A 197 20.27 -10.72 -0.96
N TYR A 198 20.31 -9.40 -1.16
CA TYR A 198 21.55 -8.68 -1.46
C TYR A 198 22.60 -8.80 -0.35
N ASN A 199 22.16 -8.82 0.91
CA ASN A 199 23.05 -9.04 2.05
C ASN A 199 23.58 -10.47 2.07
N SER A 200 22.70 -11.45 1.87
CA SER A 200 23.06 -12.86 1.79
C SER A 200 24.04 -13.13 0.64
N SER A 201 23.90 -12.40 -0.46
CA SER A 201 24.77 -12.53 -1.63
C SER A 201 26.22 -12.07 -1.39
N LYS A 202 26.52 -11.34 -0.30
CA LYS A 202 27.86 -10.78 -0.04
C LYS A 202 28.92 -11.83 0.23
N VAL A 203 28.51 -13.05 0.59
CA VAL A 203 29.42 -14.19 0.81
C VAL A 203 30.08 -14.66 -0.49
N TYR A 204 29.48 -14.37 -1.64
CA TYR A 204 29.96 -14.82 -2.95
C TYR A 204 30.96 -13.84 -3.57
N PRO A 205 32.05 -14.33 -4.20
CA PRO A 205 32.94 -13.49 -5.01
C PRO A 205 32.23 -12.99 -6.28
N ILE A 206 32.87 -12.05 -6.99
CA ILE A 206 32.25 -11.29 -8.11
C ILE A 206 31.59 -12.19 -9.15
N PHE A 207 32.29 -13.24 -9.62
CA PHE A 207 31.80 -14.10 -10.71
C PHE A 207 30.49 -14.83 -10.40
N PRO A 208 30.37 -15.61 -9.30
CA PRO A 208 29.09 -16.22 -8.91
C PRO A 208 28.05 -15.20 -8.42
N ARG A 209 28.50 -14.07 -7.88
CA ARG A 209 27.58 -13.03 -7.39
C ARG A 209 26.90 -12.26 -8.52
N TYR A 210 27.56 -12.06 -9.66
CA TYR A 210 27.01 -11.33 -10.79
C TYR A 210 25.66 -11.86 -11.31
N PRO A 211 25.48 -13.16 -11.62
CA PRO A 211 24.18 -13.69 -12.01
C PRO A 211 23.14 -13.55 -10.89
N ILE A 212 23.53 -13.77 -9.63
CA ILE A 212 22.65 -13.59 -8.48
C ILE A 212 22.08 -12.15 -8.43
N LEU A 213 22.92 -11.11 -8.59
CA LEU A 213 22.44 -9.72 -8.62
C LEU A 213 21.49 -9.44 -9.80
N LYS A 214 21.71 -10.08 -10.96
CA LYS A 214 20.80 -9.93 -12.09
C LYS A 214 19.45 -10.58 -11.80
N ASP A 215 19.46 -11.76 -11.18
CA ASP A 215 18.25 -12.52 -10.95
C ASP A 215 17.40 -11.85 -9.87
N MET A 216 17.97 -11.30 -8.79
CA MET A 216 17.26 -10.43 -7.85
C MET A 216 16.46 -9.31 -8.53
N ILE A 217 17.09 -8.61 -9.49
CA ILE A 217 16.43 -7.51 -10.20
C ILE A 217 15.32 -8.04 -11.12
N LYS A 218 15.55 -9.16 -11.81
CA LYS A 218 14.52 -9.80 -12.62
C LYS A 218 13.37 -10.33 -11.77
N ASP A 219 13.61 -10.86 -10.59
CA ASP A 219 12.57 -11.41 -9.75
C ASP A 219 11.60 -10.31 -9.31
N ILE A 220 12.09 -9.09 -9.07
CA ILE A 220 11.27 -7.89 -8.93
C ILE A 220 10.46 -7.61 -10.21
N MET A 221 11.09 -7.66 -11.40
CA MET A 221 10.39 -7.40 -12.67
C MET A 221 9.18 -8.30 -12.91
N HIS A 222 9.29 -9.57 -12.52
CA HIS A 222 8.24 -10.55 -12.76
C HIS A 222 7.28 -10.64 -11.59
N ASN A 223 7.48 -9.85 -10.53
CA ASN A 223 6.62 -9.87 -9.37
C ASN A 223 5.27 -9.19 -9.69
N PRO A 224 4.13 -9.81 -9.37
CA PRO A 224 2.81 -9.23 -9.60
C PRO A 224 2.62 -7.84 -8.98
N ASP A 225 3.13 -7.63 -7.76
CA ASP A 225 2.99 -6.35 -7.05
C ASP A 225 3.75 -5.22 -7.77
N TYR A 226 4.86 -5.54 -8.45
CA TYR A 226 5.59 -4.58 -9.30
C TYR A 226 4.89 -4.36 -10.64
N MET A 227 4.42 -5.43 -11.29
CA MET A 227 3.75 -5.37 -12.59
C MET A 227 2.46 -4.54 -12.55
N GLU A 228 1.68 -4.64 -11.47
CA GLU A 228 0.49 -3.80 -11.26
C GLU A 228 0.85 -2.30 -11.33
N VAL A 229 2.00 -1.93 -10.78
CA VAL A 229 2.48 -0.55 -10.71
C VAL A 229 3.05 -0.04 -12.02
N CYS A 230 3.68 -0.90 -12.83
CA CYS A 230 4.12 -0.54 -14.19
C CYS A 230 2.93 -0.11 -15.06
N HIS A 231 1.81 -0.82 -14.97
CA HIS A 231 0.61 -0.49 -15.74
C HIS A 231 -0.05 0.83 -15.32
N GLU A 232 0.19 1.32 -14.10
CA GLU A 232 -0.25 2.65 -13.66
C GLU A 232 0.57 3.78 -14.29
N VAL A 233 1.86 3.54 -14.58
CA VAL A 233 2.74 4.55 -15.18
C VAL A 233 2.41 4.77 -16.65
N ASP A 234 1.98 3.72 -17.35
CA ASP A 234 1.58 3.79 -18.77
C ASP A 234 0.22 4.47 -18.99
N GLN A 235 -0.55 4.75 -17.93
CA GLN A 235 -1.89 5.36 -17.98
C GLN A 235 -1.92 6.83 -17.54
N ALA A 236 -0.79 7.40 -17.10
CA ALA A 236 -0.65 8.79 -16.67
C ALA A 236 0.07 9.63 -17.74
#